data_AF-A0A2T0S556-F1
#
_entry.id   AF-A0A2T0S556-F1
#
_cell.length_a   1.000
_cell.length_b   1.000
_cell.length_c   1.000
_cell.angle_alpha   90.00
_cell.angle_beta   90.00
_cell.angle_gamma   90.00
#
_symmetry.space_group_name_H-M   'P 1'
#
loop_
_entity.id
_entity.type
_entity.pdbx_description
1 polymer ?
#
loop_
_entity_poly.entity_id
_entity_poly.type
_entity_poly.pdbx_seq_one_letter_code
_entity_poly.pdbx_strand_id
1 'polypeptide(L)'
;MVEISLLSPERYTLDELITDELSLEKIVTVETDGYLSVECFCVQEQKNVTIFFSFVFNGKSEFSQLYDRNGLTIYDLSGVKSEVISFDELENQYIDWLSRSGHENTMDEYGMLLGVVGFIERNRHRENLLAVVRDMSKA
;
A
#
# COMPACT_ATOMS: atom_id res chain seq x y z
N MET A 1 6.92 8.86 -11.00
CA MET A 1 6.69 7.48 -10.54
C MET A 1 6.89 7.48 -9.04
N VAL A 2 5.96 6.86 -8.32
CA VAL A 2 5.96 6.77 -6.87
C VAL A 2 5.96 5.29 -6.52
N GLU A 3 6.91 4.87 -5.71
CA GLU A 3 6.98 3.52 -5.17
C GLU A 3 6.23 3.46 -3.85
N ILE A 4 5.48 2.38 -3.64
CA ILE A 4 4.73 2.12 -2.42
C ILE A 4 5.12 0.75 -1.91
N SER A 5 5.61 0.70 -0.67
CA SER A 5 5.79 -0.53 0.09
C SER A 5 4.72 -0.59 1.18
N LEU A 6 3.83 -1.57 1.10
CA LEU A 6 2.92 -1.92 2.18
C LEU A 6 3.62 -2.87 3.13
N LEU A 7 3.54 -2.56 4.42
CA LEU A 7 4.23 -3.30 5.47
C LEU A 7 3.25 -3.65 6.58
N SER A 8 3.36 -4.86 7.13
CA SER A 8 2.56 -5.27 8.28
C SER A 8 3.44 -5.83 9.41
N PRO A 9 4.37 -5.03 9.95
CA PRO A 9 5.33 -5.50 10.95
C PRO A 9 4.65 -5.74 12.30
N GLU A 10 5.19 -6.65 13.11
CA GLU A 10 4.74 -6.82 14.49
C GLU A 10 5.10 -5.61 15.36
N ARG A 11 6.29 -5.03 15.12
CA ARG A 11 6.82 -3.86 15.82
C ARG A 11 7.64 -3.03 14.85
N TYR A 12 7.65 -1.72 15.07
CA TYR A 12 8.47 -0.79 14.31
C TYR A 12 8.77 0.46 15.13
N THR A 13 9.82 1.16 14.73
CA THR A 13 10.09 2.54 15.08
C THR A 13 10.01 3.40 13.83
N LEU A 14 9.69 4.69 13.99
CA LEU A 14 9.62 5.58 12.84
C LEU A 14 10.99 5.74 12.15
N ASP A 15 12.08 5.71 12.91
CA ASP A 15 13.44 5.79 12.37
C ASP A 15 13.76 4.61 11.43
N GLU A 16 13.33 3.39 11.79
CA GLU A 16 13.49 2.21 10.91
C GLU A 16 12.78 2.36 9.56
N LEU A 17 11.64 3.07 9.54
CA LEU A 17 10.88 3.34 8.31
C LEU A 17 11.44 4.50 7.49
N ILE A 18 12.05 5.49 8.15
CA ILE A 18 12.61 6.68 7.49
C ILE A 18 13.94 6.36 6.77
N THR A 19 14.67 5.35 7.25
CA THR A 19 16.00 5.01 6.77
C THR A 19 15.98 4.38 5.35
N ASP A 20 17.14 4.16 4.75
CA ASP A 20 17.33 3.58 3.42
C ASP A 20 16.63 2.22 3.22
N GLU A 21 16.52 1.77 1.96
CA GLU A 21 15.88 0.49 1.59
C GLU A 21 16.45 -0.72 2.37
N LEU A 22 17.75 -0.72 2.68
CA LEU A 22 18.41 -1.77 3.46
C LEU A 22 17.88 -1.88 4.90
N SER A 23 17.24 -0.83 5.41
CA SER A 23 16.61 -0.82 6.73
C SER A 23 15.20 -1.40 6.70
N LEU A 24 14.51 -1.38 5.55
CA LEU A 24 13.22 -2.06 5.39
C LEU A 24 13.38 -3.58 5.47
N GLU A 25 14.50 -4.14 5.00
CA GLU A 25 14.79 -5.58 5.13
C GLU A 25 14.77 -6.08 6.59
N LYS A 26 15.04 -5.20 7.56
CA LYS A 26 15.05 -5.56 9.00
C LYS A 26 13.66 -5.69 9.60
N ILE A 27 12.67 -5.05 9.01
CA ILE A 27 11.27 -5.07 9.45
C ILE A 27 10.42 -6.04 8.62
N VAL A 28 10.90 -6.42 7.42
CA VAL A 28 10.28 -7.47 6.62
C VAL A 28 10.60 -8.83 7.21
N THR A 29 9.56 -9.61 7.43
CA THR A 29 9.63 -10.96 7.99
C THR A 29 8.99 -11.95 7.03
N VAL A 30 9.47 -13.19 7.06
CA VAL A 30 8.77 -14.30 6.40
C VAL A 30 7.67 -14.78 7.34
N GLU A 31 6.45 -14.75 6.85
CA GLU A 31 5.25 -15.20 7.54
C GLU A 31 5.20 -16.74 7.65
N THR A 32 4.38 -17.24 8.56
CA THR A 32 4.27 -18.69 8.83
C THR A 32 3.76 -19.50 7.63
N ASP A 33 3.04 -18.86 6.72
CA ASP A 33 2.54 -19.41 5.46
C ASP A 33 3.52 -19.19 4.28
N GLY A 34 4.70 -18.64 4.54
CA GLY A 34 5.79 -18.45 3.58
C GLY A 34 5.73 -17.15 2.79
N TYR A 35 4.72 -16.29 3.02
CA TYR A 35 4.65 -14.97 2.39
C TYR A 35 5.62 -13.98 3.06
N LEU A 36 5.98 -12.91 2.37
CA LEU A 36 6.69 -11.79 2.98
C LEU A 36 5.69 -10.83 3.63
N SER A 37 6.08 -10.22 4.75
CA SER A 37 5.30 -9.16 5.40
C SER A 37 5.40 -7.79 4.69
N VAL A 38 5.65 -7.82 3.37
CA VAL A 38 5.72 -6.66 2.49
C VAL A 38 5.06 -6.95 1.14
N GLU A 39 4.41 -5.94 0.58
CA GLU A 39 3.96 -5.89 -0.82
C GLU A 39 4.44 -4.58 -1.45
N CYS A 40 4.99 -4.64 -2.66
CA CYS A 40 5.59 -3.47 -3.31
C CYS A 40 4.99 -3.24 -4.69
N PHE A 41 4.66 -1.98 -4.99
CA PHE A 41 4.10 -1.59 -6.28
C PHE A 41 4.36 -0.13 -6.59
N CYS A 42 4.09 0.27 -7.84
CA CYS A 42 4.32 1.62 -8.32
C CYS A 42 3.03 2.26 -8.81
N VAL A 43 2.88 3.56 -8.57
CA VAL A 43 1.87 4.42 -9.19
C VAL A 43 2.54 5.56 -9.96
N GLN A 44 1.89 6.09 -11.00
CA GLN A 44 2.53 7.05 -11.89
C GLN A 44 2.91 8.37 -11.20
N GLU A 45 2.05 8.89 -10.33
CA GLU A 45 2.19 10.20 -9.68
C GLU A 45 1.66 10.19 -8.22
N GLN A 46 2.15 11.11 -7.39
CA GLN A 46 1.76 11.21 -5.96
C GLN A 46 0.25 11.39 -5.77
N LYS A 47 -0.42 12.14 -6.66
CA LYS A 47 -1.88 12.34 -6.60
C LYS A 47 -2.66 11.03 -6.75
N ASN A 48 -2.07 10.02 -7.41
CA ASN A 48 -2.71 8.73 -7.64
C ASN A 48 -2.62 7.84 -6.39
N VAL A 49 -1.75 8.12 -5.43
CA VAL A 49 -1.62 7.36 -4.17
C VAL A 49 -2.92 7.42 -3.37
N THR A 50 -3.49 8.62 -3.21
CA THR A 50 -4.76 8.81 -2.49
C THR A 50 -5.92 8.18 -3.25
N ILE A 51 -5.94 8.29 -4.58
CA ILE A 51 -6.96 7.65 -5.42
C ILE A 51 -6.89 6.13 -5.25
N PHE A 52 -5.69 5.56 -5.28
CA PHE A 52 -5.42 4.14 -5.07
C PHE A 52 -5.91 3.66 -3.70
N PHE A 53 -5.47 4.29 -2.62
CA PHE A 53 -5.92 3.88 -1.28
C PHE A 53 -7.41 4.11 -1.09
N SER A 54 -7.98 5.17 -1.67
CA SER A 54 -9.43 5.37 -1.65
C SER A 54 -10.19 4.28 -2.38
N PHE A 55 -9.64 3.68 -3.43
CA PHE A 55 -10.27 2.55 -4.07
C PHE A 55 -10.13 1.28 -3.21
N VAL A 56 -8.90 0.96 -2.77
CA VAL A 56 -8.60 -0.23 -1.98
C VAL A 56 -9.37 -0.25 -0.65
N PHE A 57 -9.59 0.90 -0.01
CA PHE A 57 -10.31 1.02 1.27
C PHE A 57 -11.74 1.56 1.11
N ASN A 58 -12.44 1.16 0.04
CA ASN A 58 -13.88 1.41 -0.15
C ASN A 58 -14.33 2.88 0.08
N GLY A 59 -13.59 3.82 -0.50
CA GLY A 59 -13.88 5.26 -0.47
C GLY A 59 -13.24 6.04 0.69
N LYS A 60 -12.45 5.43 1.57
CA LYS A 60 -11.71 6.16 2.61
C LYS A 60 -10.61 7.02 2.00
N SER A 61 -10.57 8.30 2.34
CA SER A 61 -9.59 9.25 1.80
C SER A 61 -8.68 9.88 2.85
N GLU A 62 -8.95 9.64 4.14
CA GLU A 62 -8.19 10.18 5.26
C GLU A 62 -7.41 9.05 5.92
N PHE A 63 -6.07 9.18 5.90
CA PHE A 63 -5.14 8.23 6.48
C PHE A 63 -4.24 8.97 7.46
N SER A 64 -3.88 8.32 8.56
CA SER A 64 -2.97 8.91 9.55
C SER A 64 -1.58 9.04 8.91
N GLN A 65 -1.09 10.26 8.73
CA GLN A 65 0.25 10.50 8.20
C GLN A 65 1.25 10.59 9.36
N LEU A 66 2.17 9.63 9.42
CA LEU A 66 3.21 9.57 10.46
C LEU A 66 4.43 10.42 10.12
N TYR A 67 4.73 10.58 8.82
CA TYR A 67 5.91 11.30 8.34
C TYR A 67 5.68 11.81 6.92
N ASP A 68 6.23 12.99 6.60
CA ASP A 68 6.29 13.53 5.24
C ASP A 68 7.45 14.51 5.07
N ARG A 69 8.50 14.08 4.36
CA ARG A 69 9.67 14.92 4.06
C ARG A 69 10.50 14.32 2.94
N ASN A 70 11.13 15.18 2.12
CA ASN A 70 12.12 14.80 1.10
C ASN A 70 11.64 13.69 0.15
N GLY A 71 10.37 13.74 -0.27
CA GLY A 71 9.80 12.74 -1.17
C GLY A 71 9.46 11.39 -0.50
N LEU A 72 9.62 11.28 0.82
CA LEU A 72 9.16 10.14 1.61
C LEU A 72 7.92 10.52 2.41
N THR A 73 6.83 9.80 2.24
CA THR A 73 5.63 9.89 3.05
C THR A 73 5.33 8.53 3.69
N ILE A 74 4.97 8.51 4.97
CA ILE A 74 4.58 7.30 5.70
C ILE A 74 3.15 7.47 6.19
N TYR A 75 2.27 6.55 5.78
CA TYR A 75 0.91 6.46 6.26
C TYR A 75 0.74 5.27 7.20
N ASP A 76 0.01 5.48 8.28
CA ASP A 76 -0.59 4.44 9.08
C ASP A 76 -2.02 4.18 8.58
N LEU A 77 -2.19 2.99 8.01
CA LEU A 77 -3.43 2.46 7.46
C LEU A 77 -4.11 1.50 8.43
N SER A 78 -3.59 1.36 9.65
CA SER A 78 -4.03 0.31 10.58
C SER A 78 -5.52 0.45 10.92
N GLY A 79 -6.00 1.68 11.08
CA GLY A 79 -7.38 2.00 11.40
C GLY A 79 -8.39 1.77 10.27
N VAL A 80 -7.94 1.51 9.04
CA VAL A 80 -8.82 1.28 7.87
C VAL A 80 -8.70 -0.13 7.28
N LYS A 81 -7.88 -1.01 7.87
CA LYS A 81 -7.68 -2.40 7.42
C LYS A 81 -8.96 -3.20 7.22
N SER A 82 -9.97 -2.99 8.07
CA SER A 82 -11.26 -3.69 7.98
C SER A 82 -12.10 -3.26 6.78
N GLU A 83 -11.77 -2.13 6.17
CA GLU A 83 -12.50 -1.48 5.09
C GLU A 83 -11.90 -1.82 3.72
N VAL A 84 -10.91 -2.72 3.66
CA VAL A 84 -10.35 -3.19 2.39
C VAL A 84 -11.46 -3.85 1.57
N ILE A 85 -11.49 -3.54 0.26
CA ILE A 85 -12.42 -4.17 -0.67
C ILE A 85 -12.18 -5.67 -0.74
N SER A 86 -13.25 -6.44 -0.89
CA SER A 86 -13.19 -7.86 -1.21
C SER A 86 -12.73 -8.12 -2.65
N PHE A 87 -12.32 -9.34 -2.95
CA PHE A 87 -12.00 -9.75 -4.32
C PHE A 87 -13.20 -9.61 -5.26
N ASP A 88 -14.41 -9.92 -4.79
CA ASP A 88 -15.64 -9.75 -5.56
C ASP A 88 -15.90 -8.26 -5.85
N GLU A 89 -15.68 -7.37 -4.88
CA GLU A 89 -15.80 -5.93 -5.07
C GLU A 89 -14.74 -5.39 -6.04
N LEU A 90 -13.50 -5.88 -5.95
CA LEU A 90 -12.45 -5.56 -6.90
C LEU A 90 -12.86 -5.94 -8.33
N GLU A 91 -13.32 -7.17 -8.56
CA GLU A 91 -13.76 -7.63 -9.88
C GLU A 91 -14.90 -6.75 -10.43
N ASN A 92 -15.88 -6.44 -9.60
CA ASN A 92 -17.05 -5.65 -10.01
C ASN A 92 -16.74 -4.16 -10.22
N GLN A 93 -15.79 -3.59 -9.47
CA GLN A 93 -15.49 -2.16 -9.50
C GLN A 93 -14.24 -1.82 -10.34
N TYR A 94 -13.50 -2.81 -10.85
CA TYR A 94 -12.25 -2.58 -11.56
C TYR A 94 -12.41 -1.70 -12.82
N ILE A 95 -13.51 -1.87 -13.57
CA ILE A 95 -13.78 -1.03 -14.75
C ILE A 95 -14.01 0.43 -14.34
N ASP A 96 -14.73 0.65 -13.24
CA ASP A 96 -14.96 1.99 -12.69
C ASP A 96 -13.65 2.59 -12.15
N TRP A 97 -12.80 1.78 -11.51
CA TRP A 97 -11.45 2.16 -11.10
C TRP A 97 -10.63 2.69 -12.27
N LEU A 98 -10.53 1.93 -13.36
CA LEU A 98 -9.77 2.32 -14.56
C LEU A 98 -10.24 3.68 -15.10
N SER A 99 -11.56 3.90 -15.11
CA SER A 99 -12.13 5.18 -15.56
C SER A 99 -11.73 6.37 -14.69
N ARG A 100 -11.57 6.16 -13.37
CA ARG A 100 -11.24 7.22 -12.38
C ARG A 100 -9.75 7.46 -12.26
N SER A 101 -8.94 6.40 -12.35
CA SER A 101 -7.48 6.47 -12.27
C SER A 101 -6.86 7.00 -13.57
N GLY A 102 -7.58 6.86 -14.69
CA GLY A 102 -7.06 7.18 -16.02
C GLY A 102 -6.02 6.16 -16.51
N HIS A 103 -5.91 5.00 -15.84
CA HIS A 103 -5.02 3.92 -16.23
C HIS A 103 -5.60 3.11 -17.40
N GLU A 104 -4.71 2.55 -18.22
CA GLU A 104 -5.09 1.58 -19.23
C GLU A 104 -5.44 0.24 -18.56
N ASN A 105 -6.39 -0.50 -19.16
CA ASN A 105 -6.71 -1.84 -18.70
C ASN A 105 -5.56 -2.81 -19.04
N THR A 106 -4.62 -2.98 -18.11
CA THR A 106 -3.53 -3.94 -18.23
C THR A 106 -3.73 -5.07 -17.22
N MET A 107 -3.25 -6.26 -17.57
CA MET A 107 -3.19 -7.36 -16.59
C MET A 107 -2.24 -7.03 -15.43
N ASP A 108 -1.26 -6.15 -15.64
CA ASP A 108 -0.33 -5.71 -14.61
C ASP A 108 -1.03 -4.90 -13.52
N GLU A 109 -1.90 -3.95 -13.90
CA GLU A 109 -2.67 -3.12 -12.95
C GLU A 109 -3.64 -3.97 -12.12
N TYR A 110 -4.36 -4.89 -12.78
CA TYR A 110 -5.26 -5.80 -12.08
C TYR A 110 -4.50 -6.74 -11.14
N GLY A 111 -3.37 -7.30 -11.60
CA GLY A 111 -2.49 -8.15 -10.80
C GLY A 111 -1.92 -7.42 -9.58
N MET A 112 -1.55 -6.15 -9.73
CA MET A 112 -1.12 -5.29 -8.63
C MET A 112 -2.23 -5.11 -7.57
N LEU A 113 -3.46 -4.80 -8.00
CA LEU A 113 -4.59 -4.66 -7.09
C LEU A 113 -4.91 -5.96 -6.36
N LEU A 114 -4.85 -7.11 -7.06
CA LEU A 114 -5.00 -8.42 -6.44
C LEU A 114 -3.91 -8.69 -5.39
N GLY A 115 -2.66 -8.35 -5.69
CA GLY A 115 -1.53 -8.48 -4.76
C GLY A 115 -1.77 -7.67 -3.48
N VAL A 116 -2.15 -6.40 -3.63
CA VAL A 116 -2.43 -5.49 -2.53
C VAL A 116 -3.63 -5.94 -1.68
N VAL A 117 -4.77 -6.25 -2.30
CA VAL A 117 -5.95 -6.75 -1.58
C VAL A 117 -5.60 -8.04 -0.84
N GLY A 118 -4.93 -8.98 -1.52
CA GLY A 118 -4.50 -10.23 -0.92
C GLY A 118 -3.53 -10.04 0.24
N PHE A 119 -2.58 -9.10 0.13
CA PHE A 119 -1.65 -8.76 1.20
C PHE A 119 -2.38 -8.27 2.44
N ILE A 120 -3.30 -7.30 2.27
CA ILE A 120 -4.06 -6.71 3.37
C ILE A 120 -4.97 -7.76 4.02
N GLU A 121 -5.65 -8.60 3.23
CA GLU A 121 -6.49 -9.68 3.75
C GLU A 121 -5.70 -10.67 4.61
N ARG A 122 -4.55 -11.15 4.14
CA ARG A 122 -3.69 -12.06 4.90
C ARG A 122 -3.22 -11.43 6.21
N ASN A 123 -2.93 -10.13 6.18
CA ASN A 123 -2.40 -9.38 7.32
C ASN A 123 -3.47 -8.66 8.17
N ARG A 124 -4.76 -8.87 7.89
CA ARG A 124 -5.87 -8.17 8.57
C ARG A 124 -5.86 -8.36 10.09
N HIS A 125 -5.36 -9.50 10.56
CA HIS A 125 -5.26 -9.86 11.97
C HIS A 125 -4.10 -9.19 12.71
N ARG A 126 -3.13 -8.59 11.99
CA ARG A 126 -1.98 -7.92 12.59
C ARG A 126 -2.35 -6.52 13.06
N GLU A 127 -1.63 -6.02 14.06
CA GLU A 127 -1.88 -4.70 14.65
C GLU A 127 -1.54 -3.55 13.69
N ASN A 128 -0.44 -3.66 12.95
CA ASN A 128 0.06 -2.58 12.10
C ASN A 128 -0.24 -2.81 10.62
N LEU A 129 -0.54 -1.75 9.87
CA LEU A 129 -0.46 -1.72 8.40
C LEU A 129 0.04 -0.34 8.02
N LEU A 130 1.18 -0.29 7.36
CA LEU A 130 1.88 0.92 7.01
C LEU A 130 2.05 1.00 5.50
N ALA A 131 2.01 2.20 4.95
CA ALA A 131 2.45 2.48 3.59
C ALA A 131 3.66 3.42 3.62
N VAL A 132 4.79 2.93 3.11
CA VAL A 132 5.98 3.74 2.84
C VAL A 132 5.92 4.16 1.39
N VAL A 133 5.80 5.46 1.14
CA VAL A 133 5.57 6.04 -0.18
C VAL A 133 6.77 6.90 -0.57
N ARG A 134 7.47 6.53 -1.65
CA ARG A 134 8.68 7.20 -2.12
C ARG A 134 8.45 7.81 -3.51
N ASP A 135 8.54 9.14 -3.58
CA ASP A 135 8.49 9.90 -4.83
C ASP A 135 9.87 9.89 -5.51
N MET A 136 10.02 9.02 -6.50
CA MET A 136 11.28 8.83 -7.23
C MET A 136 11.68 10.04 -8.07
N SER A 137 10.82 11.06 -8.21
CA SER A 137 11.19 12.32 -8.85
C SER A 137 12.02 13.25 -7.95
N LYS A 138 12.11 12.95 -6.65
CA LYS A 138 12.79 13.77 -5.63
C LYS A 138 13.96 13.05 -4.94
N ALA A 139 14.26 11.82 -5.37
CA ALA A 139 15.37 11.00 -4.88
C ALA A 139 16.71 11.40 -5.54
#